data_AF-R5ATJ4-F1
#
_entry.id   AF-R5ATJ4-F1
#
_cell.length_a   1.000
_cell.length_b   1.000
_cell.length_c   1.000
_cell.angle_alpha   90.00
_cell.angle_beta   90.00
_cell.angle_gamma   90.00
#
_symmetry.space_group_name_H-M   'P 1'
#
loop_
_entity.id
_entity.type
_entity.pdbx_description
1 polymer ?
#
loop_
_entity_poly.entity_id
_entity_poly.type
_entity_poly.pdbx_seq_one_letter_code
_entity_poly.pdbx_strand_id
1 'polypeptide(L)'
;MSQNNTQAPGIGDIYSRGASSATNGTVVPGMHKAATDTPDTPVTAPTAPVVGFLYSISRKGIGEYWPVHIGRNKIGRDADCDVILKEGTVSGIHALLNVKQLKSDHRLVAQIRDEGSKNGITVNGEELDFGMYDCMNNDIIKIGDNYELLLLLVNANEYGLKVAENFMALEGDDEFAPNVPPFSGYDNTNSPYSGANRASNGTMAIDGVDNLASGGTKFL
;
A
#
# COMPACT_ATOMS: atom_id res chain seq x y z
N MET A 1 14.48 57.44 -3.70
CA MET A 1 13.31 57.01 -4.49
C MET A 1 13.80 56.49 -5.83
N SER A 2 13.70 55.19 -6.05
CA SER A 2 13.64 54.61 -7.40
C SER A 2 13.03 53.21 -7.26
N GLN A 3 11.83 53.04 -7.81
CA GLN A 3 11.20 51.75 -7.97
C GLN A 3 11.87 51.04 -9.15
N ASN A 4 12.10 49.74 -9.05
CA ASN A 4 12.19 48.88 -10.22
C ASN A 4 11.46 47.57 -9.93
N ASN A 5 10.28 47.49 -10.53
CA ASN A 5 9.48 46.29 -10.70
C ASN A 5 10.05 45.51 -11.89
N THR A 6 10.66 44.35 -11.65
CA THR A 6 11.06 43.42 -12.71
C THR A 6 10.28 42.13 -12.51
N GLN A 7 9.23 41.96 -13.31
CA GLN A 7 8.62 40.67 -13.59
C GLN A 7 9.45 39.98 -14.68
N ALA A 8 9.79 38.71 -14.47
CA ALA A 8 10.35 37.83 -15.49
C ALA A 8 9.69 36.44 -15.39
N PRO A 9 9.61 35.69 -16.50
CA PRO A 9 8.51 34.79 -16.84
C PRO A 9 8.71 33.34 -16.38
N GLY A 10 7.62 32.57 -16.41
CA GLY A 10 7.56 31.18 -15.97
C GLY A 10 8.45 30.22 -16.77
N ILE A 11 9.02 29.26 -16.03
CA ILE A 11 9.47 27.95 -16.50
C ILE A 11 8.76 26.93 -15.63
N GLY A 12 8.03 26.01 -16.26
CA GLY A 12 7.21 24.99 -15.62
C GLY A 12 8.00 23.84 -14.97
N ASP A 13 7.37 23.31 -13.92
CA ASP A 13 7.34 21.95 -13.37
C ASP A 13 8.51 20.98 -13.55
N ILE A 14 9.07 20.49 -12.41
CA ILE A 14 9.59 19.10 -12.31
C ILE A 14 9.36 18.45 -10.91
N TYR A 15 9.11 19.19 -9.82
CA TYR A 15 9.00 18.58 -8.47
C TYR A 15 7.70 18.89 -7.74
N SER A 16 6.57 18.60 -8.38
CA SER A 16 5.26 18.62 -7.70
C SER A 16 4.94 17.21 -7.19
N ARG A 17 5.05 17.05 -5.88
CA ARG A 17 4.66 15.85 -5.11
C ARG A 17 3.16 15.62 -5.24
N GLY A 18 2.77 14.36 -5.47
CA GLY A 18 1.38 13.93 -5.45
C GLY A 18 1.28 12.44 -5.74
N ALA A 19 1.84 11.59 -4.87
CA ALA A 19 1.59 10.15 -4.90
C ALA A 19 0.55 9.83 -3.83
N SER A 20 -0.71 9.86 -4.24
CA SER A 20 -1.83 9.33 -3.49
C SER A 20 -1.65 7.83 -3.33
N SER A 21 -1.72 7.37 -2.08
CA SER A 21 -1.60 5.99 -1.64
C SER A 21 -2.47 5.03 -2.47
N ALA A 22 -1.86 4.20 -3.31
CA ALA A 22 -2.49 3.02 -3.86
C ALA A 22 -2.40 1.88 -2.83
N THR A 23 -3.51 1.21 -2.59
CA THR A 23 -3.68 0.13 -1.60
C THR A 23 -2.87 -1.11 -1.99
N ASN A 24 -1.61 -1.17 -1.53
CA ASN A 24 -0.76 -2.37 -1.59
C ASN A 24 -1.23 -3.39 -0.54
N GLY A 25 -2.37 -4.04 -0.83
CA GLY A 25 -3.07 -4.93 0.10
C GLY A 25 -2.45 -6.32 0.21
N THR A 26 -2.52 -6.89 1.42
CA THR A 26 -2.29 -8.31 1.71
C THR A 26 -3.10 -9.20 0.76
N VAL A 27 -2.43 -10.08 0.02
CA VAL A 27 -3.12 -11.06 -0.82
C VAL A 27 -3.36 -12.33 -0.02
N VAL A 28 -4.63 -12.66 0.18
CA VAL A 28 -5.09 -13.87 0.86
C VAL A 28 -5.76 -14.78 -0.17
N PRO A 29 -5.29 -16.02 -0.38
CA PRO A 29 -5.99 -16.99 -1.21
C PRO A 29 -7.44 -17.17 -0.73
N GLY A 30 -8.41 -16.89 -1.59
CA GLY A 30 -9.83 -17.10 -1.31
C GLY A 30 -10.56 -16.04 -0.48
N MET A 31 -9.95 -14.87 -0.19
CA MET A 31 -10.56 -13.86 0.70
C MET A 31 -10.46 -12.40 0.20
N HIS A 32 -10.78 -12.14 -1.06
CA HIS A 32 -10.75 -10.79 -1.69
C HIS A 32 -11.97 -9.90 -1.38
N LYS A 33 -12.81 -10.24 -0.40
CA LYS A 33 -14.02 -9.46 -0.05
C LYS A 33 -13.94 -8.95 1.38
N ALA A 34 -13.41 -7.73 1.56
CA ALA A 34 -13.85 -6.76 2.57
C ALA A 34 -12.82 -5.62 2.71
N ALA A 35 -12.86 -4.63 1.82
CA ALA A 35 -12.33 -3.30 2.12
C ALA A 35 -13.01 -2.25 1.21
N THR A 36 -14.08 -1.67 1.75
CA THR A 36 -14.56 -0.28 1.62
C THR A 36 -14.62 0.42 0.26
N ASP A 37 -15.84 0.89 -0.03
CA ASP A 37 -16.22 1.86 -1.07
C ASP A 37 -15.32 3.10 -1.11
N THR A 38 -14.50 3.21 -2.15
CA THR A 38 -13.92 4.49 -2.61
C THR A 38 -14.19 4.61 -4.11
N PRO A 39 -14.52 5.81 -4.64
CA PRO A 39 -14.81 6.00 -6.05
C PRO A 39 -13.63 5.57 -6.93
N ASP A 40 -13.93 4.97 -8.09
CA ASP A 40 -12.99 4.50 -9.11
C ASP A 40 -12.04 5.61 -9.60
N THR A 41 -10.96 5.86 -8.87
CA THR A 41 -9.72 6.36 -9.45
C THR A 41 -8.98 5.17 -10.06
N PRO A 42 -8.60 5.20 -11.35
CA PRO A 42 -7.73 4.18 -11.91
C PRO A 42 -6.45 4.14 -11.08
N VAL A 43 -6.32 3.11 -10.27
CA VAL A 43 -5.12 2.83 -9.48
C VAL A 43 -4.04 2.47 -10.48
N THR A 44 -3.14 3.41 -10.77
CA THR A 44 -1.91 3.14 -11.52
C THR A 44 -1.16 2.06 -10.75
N ALA A 45 -1.17 0.83 -11.26
CA ALA A 45 -0.40 -0.27 -10.71
C ALA A 45 1.09 0.14 -10.59
N PRO A 46 1.81 -0.31 -9.55
CA PRO A 46 3.24 -0.07 -9.44
C PRO A 46 3.93 -0.51 -10.74
N THR A 47 4.61 0.42 -11.40
CA THR A 47 5.27 0.20 -12.70
C THR A 47 6.56 -0.60 -12.61
N ALA A 48 7.06 -0.84 -11.38
CA ALA A 48 8.27 -1.61 -11.15
C ALA A 48 7.98 -3.11 -11.27
N PRO A 49 8.85 -3.91 -11.92
CA PRO A 49 8.67 -5.36 -12.01
C PRO A 49 8.66 -6.05 -10.64
N VAL A 50 7.81 -7.07 -10.49
CA VAL A 50 7.84 -8.00 -9.35
C VAL A 50 9.04 -8.93 -9.52
N VAL A 51 9.85 -9.02 -8.46
CA VAL A 51 11.09 -9.83 -8.41
C VAL A 51 11.15 -10.73 -7.19
N GLY A 52 10.06 -10.84 -6.46
CA GLY A 52 9.96 -11.72 -5.31
C GLY A 52 8.63 -11.62 -4.59
N PHE A 53 8.53 -12.37 -3.49
CA PHE A 53 7.39 -12.41 -2.62
C PHE A 53 7.84 -12.53 -1.17
N LEU A 54 7.08 -11.93 -0.27
CA LEU A 54 7.09 -12.28 1.14
C LEU A 54 5.90 -13.19 1.39
N TYR A 55 6.13 -14.35 2.00
CA TYR A 55 5.08 -15.30 2.34
C TYR A 55 5.03 -15.52 3.85
N SER A 56 3.82 -15.59 4.42
CA SER A 56 3.64 -15.84 5.85
C SER A 56 2.36 -16.60 6.15
N ILE A 57 2.34 -17.33 7.25
CA ILE A 57 1.12 -17.93 7.82
C ILE A 57 0.79 -17.36 9.21
N SER A 58 1.59 -16.42 9.73
CA SER A 58 1.58 -16.00 11.14
C SER A 58 0.20 -15.56 11.66
N ARG A 59 -0.62 -14.90 10.82
CA ARG A 59 -1.89 -14.32 11.28
C ARG A 59 -3.06 -15.32 11.35
N LYS A 60 -3.24 -16.12 10.29
CA LYS A 60 -4.46 -16.93 10.09
C LYS A 60 -4.19 -18.39 9.72
N GLY A 61 -2.94 -18.80 9.51
CA GLY A 61 -2.58 -20.16 9.06
C GLY A 61 -2.87 -20.48 7.59
N ILE A 62 -3.69 -19.68 6.90
CA ILE A 62 -4.14 -19.93 5.50
C ILE A 62 -3.18 -19.42 4.42
N GLY A 63 -2.03 -18.83 4.80
CA GLY A 63 -1.11 -18.18 3.89
C GLY A 63 -1.54 -16.76 3.52
N GLU A 64 -0.61 -15.82 3.66
CA GLU A 64 -0.67 -14.45 3.19
C GLU A 64 0.61 -14.22 2.37
N TYR A 65 0.51 -13.42 1.31
CA TYR A 65 1.70 -13.00 0.58
C TYR A 65 1.63 -11.56 0.09
N TRP A 66 2.81 -10.99 -0.14
CA TRP A 66 2.99 -9.65 -0.65
C TRP A 66 4.04 -9.66 -1.77
N PRO A 67 3.77 -9.03 -2.93
CA PRO A 67 4.75 -8.91 -3.99
C PRO A 67 5.91 -8.00 -3.56
N VAL A 68 7.13 -8.37 -3.92
CA VAL A 68 8.33 -7.57 -3.75
C VAL A 68 8.77 -7.07 -5.12
N HIS A 69 8.94 -5.75 -5.23
CA HIS A 69 9.30 -5.08 -6.46
C HIS A 69 10.77 -4.64 -6.46
N ILE A 70 11.30 -4.37 -7.65
CA ILE A 70 12.58 -3.65 -7.78
C ILE A 70 12.44 -2.26 -7.14
N GLY A 71 13.45 -1.85 -6.37
CA GLY A 71 13.49 -0.59 -5.66
C GLY A 71 13.14 -0.74 -4.19
N ARG A 72 12.46 0.26 -3.63
CA ARG A 72 12.13 0.35 -2.21
C ARG A 72 10.78 -0.28 -1.96
N ASN A 73 10.72 -1.22 -1.01
CA ASN A 73 9.49 -1.82 -0.49
C ASN A 73 9.39 -1.48 1.01
N LYS A 74 8.43 -0.61 1.39
CA LYS A 74 8.12 -0.25 2.77
C LYS A 74 7.33 -1.36 3.44
N ILE A 75 7.82 -1.81 4.59
CA ILE A 75 7.15 -2.83 5.40
C ILE A 75 6.69 -2.17 6.70
N GLY A 76 5.42 -2.35 7.06
CA GLY A 76 4.86 -1.73 8.25
C GLY A 76 3.36 -1.98 8.42
N ARG A 77 2.77 -1.33 9.42
CA ARG A 77 1.35 -1.45 9.75
C ARG A 77 0.47 -0.46 8.99
N ASP A 78 1.05 0.69 8.62
CA ASP A 78 0.33 1.79 8.02
C ASP A 78 -0.09 1.48 6.59
N ALA A 79 -1.16 2.13 6.13
CA ALA A 79 -1.79 1.85 4.83
C ALA A 79 -0.95 2.33 3.62
N ASP A 80 0.06 3.15 3.87
CA ASP A 80 0.97 3.69 2.86
C ASP A 80 2.19 2.77 2.62
N CYS A 81 2.31 1.66 3.35
CA CYS A 81 3.35 0.65 3.16
C CYS A 81 3.05 -0.27 1.98
N ASP A 82 4.10 -0.80 1.36
CA ASP A 82 3.99 -1.77 0.26
C ASP A 82 3.67 -3.17 0.78
N VAL A 83 4.16 -3.48 1.98
CA VAL A 83 3.90 -4.72 2.70
C VAL A 83 3.20 -4.37 4.01
N ILE A 84 1.88 -4.45 4.00
CA ILE A 84 1.03 -4.08 5.13
C ILE A 84 0.83 -5.29 6.05
N LEU A 85 1.38 -5.22 7.26
CA LEU A 85 1.27 -6.25 8.28
C LEU A 85 0.28 -5.80 9.37
N LYS A 86 -0.79 -6.56 9.58
CA LYS A 86 -1.87 -6.21 10.51
C LYS A 86 -1.63 -6.76 11.91
N GLU A 87 -0.52 -6.36 12.53
CA GLU A 87 -0.15 -6.70 13.90
C GLU A 87 0.12 -5.43 14.73
N GLY A 88 -0.23 -5.47 16.02
CA GLY A 88 -0.09 -4.33 16.93
C GLY A 88 1.35 -3.96 17.29
N THR A 89 2.27 -4.91 17.21
CA THR A 89 3.70 -4.79 17.54
C THR A 89 4.51 -4.27 16.35
N VAL A 90 3.90 -4.19 15.16
CA VAL A 90 4.53 -3.64 13.97
C VAL A 90 4.35 -2.12 13.95
N SER A 91 5.46 -1.37 13.91
CA SER A 91 5.47 0.08 13.69
C SER A 91 4.79 0.50 12.38
N GLY A 92 4.37 1.77 12.30
CA GLY A 92 3.70 2.33 11.12
C GLY A 92 4.50 2.14 9.84
N ILE A 93 5.75 2.64 9.85
CA ILE A 93 6.83 2.22 8.95
C ILE A 93 7.84 1.48 9.84
N HIS A 94 8.08 0.20 9.56
CA HIS A 94 8.90 -0.67 10.41
C HIS A 94 10.26 -0.95 9.77
N ALA A 95 10.26 -1.29 8.48
CA ALA A 95 11.46 -1.69 7.76
C ALA A 95 11.43 -1.20 6.31
N LEU A 96 12.61 -1.15 5.68
CA LEU A 96 12.75 -0.99 4.24
C LEU A 96 13.48 -2.17 3.66
N LEU A 97 12.84 -2.85 2.72
CA LEU A 97 13.47 -3.84 1.85
C LEU A 97 13.79 -3.19 0.50
N ASN A 98 15.08 -2.96 0.23
CA ASN A 98 15.56 -2.46 -1.04
C ASN A 98 16.03 -3.61 -1.92
N VAL A 99 15.48 -3.75 -3.11
CA VAL A 99 15.89 -4.75 -4.10
C VAL A 99 16.47 -4.07 -5.33
N LYS A 100 17.64 -4.50 -5.77
CA LYS A 100 18.29 -4.00 -6.99
C LYS A 100 18.64 -5.17 -7.89
N GLN A 101 18.42 -5.00 -9.18
CA GLN A 101 19.01 -5.88 -10.19
C GLN A 101 20.32 -5.25 -10.67
N LEU A 102 21.42 -5.99 -10.54
CA LEU A 102 22.71 -5.55 -11.04
C LEU A 102 22.72 -5.57 -12.57
N LYS A 103 23.28 -4.52 -13.18
CA LYS A 103 23.34 -4.41 -14.64
C LYS A 103 24.36 -5.36 -15.30
N SER A 104 25.34 -5.82 -14.53
CA SER A 104 26.45 -6.63 -15.03
C SER A 104 26.10 -8.10 -15.24
N ASP A 105 25.42 -8.70 -14.26
CA ASP A 105 25.15 -10.14 -14.20
C ASP A 105 23.65 -10.44 -13.99
N HIS A 106 22.80 -9.42 -14.01
CA HIS A 106 21.35 -9.51 -13.77
C HIS A 106 20.96 -10.12 -12.41
N ARG A 107 21.90 -10.23 -11.47
CA ARG A 107 21.65 -10.78 -10.14
C ARG A 107 20.81 -9.81 -9.32
N LEU A 108 19.89 -10.37 -8.53
CA LEU A 108 19.14 -9.62 -7.54
C LEU A 108 19.95 -9.48 -6.25
N VAL A 109 20.03 -8.26 -5.74
CA VAL A 109 20.60 -7.93 -4.43
C VAL A 109 19.49 -7.32 -3.60
N ALA A 110 19.17 -7.94 -2.47
CA ALA A 110 18.16 -7.47 -1.54
C ALA A 110 18.84 -7.04 -0.23
N GLN A 111 18.43 -5.90 0.31
CA GLN A 111 18.92 -5.40 1.60
C GLN A 111 17.74 -4.93 2.44
N ILE A 112 17.67 -5.38 3.68
CA ILE A 112 16.69 -4.90 4.65
C ILE A 112 17.35 -4.02 5.71
N ARG A 113 16.62 -3.02 6.18
CA ARG A 113 16.99 -2.25 7.37
C ARG A 113 15.79 -1.95 8.24
N ASP A 114 16.05 -1.78 9.53
CA ASP A 114 15.10 -1.23 10.49
C ASP A 114 14.99 0.30 10.35
N GLU A 115 13.77 0.84 10.37
CA GLU A 115 13.49 2.28 10.28
C GLU A 115 13.16 2.91 11.65
N GLY A 116 13.83 2.46 12.71
CA GLY A 116 13.56 2.91 14.08
C GLY A 116 12.27 2.30 14.64
N SER A 117 12.07 1.01 14.38
CA SER A 117 10.92 0.27 14.88
C SER A 117 10.97 0.14 16.40
N LYS A 118 9.81 -0.19 17.01
CA LYS A 118 9.73 -0.34 18.48
C LYS A 118 10.22 -1.70 18.98
N ASN A 119 10.09 -2.74 18.16
CA ASN A 119 10.30 -4.13 18.55
C ASN A 119 11.40 -4.82 17.73
N GLY A 120 12.03 -4.10 16.79
CA GLY A 120 13.15 -4.60 16.01
C GLY A 120 12.75 -5.58 14.90
N ILE A 121 13.78 -6.01 14.19
CA ILE A 121 13.73 -7.00 13.11
C ILE A 121 14.71 -8.11 13.46
N THR A 122 14.32 -9.35 13.20
CA THR A 122 15.27 -10.48 13.25
C THR A 122 15.29 -11.21 11.92
N VAL A 123 16.47 -11.54 11.40
CA VAL A 123 16.62 -12.36 10.20
C VAL A 123 17.25 -13.69 10.59
N ASN A 124 16.60 -14.80 10.24
CA ASN A 124 17.03 -16.16 10.58
C ASN A 124 17.30 -16.36 12.09
N GLY A 125 16.55 -15.65 12.94
CA GLY A 125 16.68 -15.69 14.40
C GLY A 125 17.75 -14.76 14.99
N GLU A 126 18.51 -14.05 14.15
CA GLU A 126 19.49 -13.05 14.58
C GLU A 126 18.85 -11.66 14.56
N GLU A 127 18.97 -10.92 15.66
CA GLU A 127 18.49 -9.55 15.75
C GLU A 127 19.39 -8.61 14.94
N LEU A 128 18.76 -7.80 14.09
CA LEU A 128 19.49 -6.79 13.32
C LEU A 128 19.79 -5.57 14.18
N ASP A 129 20.94 -4.96 13.93
CA ASP A 129 21.18 -3.60 14.35
C ASP A 129 20.46 -2.60 13.41
N PHE A 130 20.67 -1.31 13.60
CA PHE A 130 20.11 -0.27 12.74
C PHE A 130 20.81 -0.16 11.35
N GLY A 131 21.70 -1.11 11.04
CA GLY A 131 22.44 -1.22 9.80
C GLY A 131 21.62 -1.80 8.64
N MET A 132 22.30 -2.03 7.53
CA MET A 132 21.75 -2.73 6.37
C MET A 132 22.15 -4.20 6.47
N TYR A 133 21.20 -5.11 6.32
CA TYR A 133 21.45 -6.54 6.22
C TYR A 133 21.25 -7.03 4.79
N ASP A 134 22.22 -7.75 4.25
CA ASP A 134 22.16 -8.37 2.92
C ASP A 134 21.29 -9.63 2.97
N CYS A 135 20.08 -9.56 2.43
CA CYS A 135 19.15 -10.69 2.43
C CYS A 135 19.47 -11.69 1.32
N MET A 136 19.25 -12.96 1.62
CA MET A 136 19.33 -14.09 0.71
C MET A 136 17.94 -14.65 0.40
N ASN A 137 17.84 -15.38 -0.71
CA ASN A 137 16.63 -16.14 -1.01
C ASN A 137 16.39 -17.20 0.07
N ASN A 138 15.13 -17.33 0.50
CA ASN A 138 14.64 -18.17 1.60
C ASN A 138 14.99 -17.69 3.02
N ASP A 139 15.48 -16.46 3.20
CA ASP A 139 15.61 -15.89 4.55
C ASP A 139 14.25 -15.77 5.23
N ILE A 140 14.22 -16.05 6.53
CA ILE A 140 13.08 -15.82 7.40
C ILE A 140 13.27 -14.49 8.10
N ILE A 141 12.46 -13.50 7.73
CA ILE A 141 12.48 -12.15 8.28
C ILE A 141 11.31 -12.03 9.25
N LYS A 142 11.61 -11.86 10.54
CA LYS A 142 10.60 -11.52 11.54
C LYS A 142 10.51 -10.01 11.71
N ILE A 143 9.29 -9.49 11.64
CA ILE A 143 8.96 -8.08 11.82
C ILE A 143 8.06 -7.93 13.04
N GLY A 144 8.47 -7.12 14.02
CA GLY A 144 7.79 -7.08 15.32
C GLY A 144 7.89 -8.42 16.04
N ASP A 145 6.83 -8.79 16.76
CA ASP A 145 6.90 -9.93 17.68
C ASP A 145 6.56 -11.27 17.01
N ASN A 146 5.59 -11.30 16.07
CA ASN A 146 5.00 -12.55 15.59
C ASN A 146 4.94 -12.73 14.06
N TYR A 147 5.10 -11.69 13.26
CA TYR A 147 5.09 -11.84 11.80
C TYR A 147 6.44 -12.38 11.31
N GLU A 148 6.46 -13.66 10.94
CA GLU A 148 7.58 -14.32 10.27
C GLU A 148 7.30 -14.41 8.77
N LEU A 149 8.19 -13.84 7.97
CA LEU A 149 8.06 -13.71 6.52
C LEU A 149 9.17 -14.50 5.84
N LEU A 150 8.81 -15.48 5.02
CA LEU A 150 9.74 -16.12 4.10
C LEU A 150 9.97 -15.22 2.89
N LEU A 151 11.21 -14.79 2.69
CA LEU A 151 11.63 -14.03 1.51
C LEU A 151 11.91 -14.96 0.34
N LEU A 152 11.15 -14.84 -0.73
CA LEU A 152 11.36 -15.55 -1.99
C LEU A 152 11.79 -14.55 -3.06
N LEU A 153 13.04 -14.63 -3.52
CA LEU A 153 13.55 -13.83 -4.63
C LEU A 153 13.47 -14.66 -5.92
N VAL A 154 12.88 -14.06 -6.96
CA VAL A 154 12.66 -14.70 -8.26
C VAL A 154 13.44 -13.94 -9.32
N ASN A 155 14.62 -14.46 -9.67
CA ASN A 155 15.39 -13.93 -10.80
C ASN A 155 14.95 -14.64 -12.09
N ALA A 156 14.02 -14.04 -12.83
CA ALA A 156 13.50 -14.58 -14.08
C ALA A 156 14.61 -14.96 -15.09
N ASN A 157 15.70 -14.18 -15.14
CA ASN A 157 16.80 -14.41 -16.06
C ASN A 157 17.58 -15.69 -15.73
N GLU A 158 17.78 -16.00 -14.45
CA GLU A 158 18.48 -17.22 -14.02
C GLU A 158 17.73 -18.49 -14.43
N TYR A 159 16.40 -18.41 -14.51
CA TYR A 159 15.55 -19.52 -14.94
C TYR A 159 15.25 -19.50 -16.45
N GLY A 160 15.79 -18.55 -17.21
CA GLY A 160 15.52 -18.41 -18.65
C GLY A 160 14.08 -18.02 -18.98
N LEU A 161 13.34 -17.44 -18.03
CA LEU A 161 11.99 -16.94 -18.25
C LEU A 161 12.06 -15.66 -19.10
N LYS A 162 11.21 -15.57 -20.12
CA LYS A 162 11.15 -14.43 -21.03
C LYS A 162 9.71 -14.17 -21.46
N VAL A 163 9.44 -12.93 -21.83
CA VAL A 163 8.17 -12.56 -22.48
C VAL A 163 8.06 -13.33 -23.80
N ALA A 164 6.93 -13.99 -24.02
CA ALA A 164 6.68 -14.73 -25.26
C ALA A 164 6.34 -13.75 -26.39
N GLU A 165 7.09 -13.79 -27.50
CA GLU A 165 6.89 -12.89 -28.65
C GLU A 165 5.54 -13.08 -29.34
N ASN A 166 5.01 -14.31 -29.31
CA ASN A 166 3.75 -14.69 -29.95
C ASN A 166 2.66 -14.99 -28.92
N PHE A 167 2.63 -14.24 -27.81
CA PHE A 167 1.59 -14.40 -26.79
C PHE A 167 0.22 -14.03 -27.37
N MET A 168 -0.68 -15.02 -27.46
CA MET A 168 -2.06 -14.81 -27.92
C MET A 168 -2.94 -14.51 -26.71
N ALA A 169 -3.10 -13.22 -26.39
CA ALA A 169 -4.03 -12.77 -25.36
C ALA A 169 -5.49 -13.07 -25.77
N LEU A 170 -6.34 -13.40 -24.79
CA LEU A 170 -7.78 -13.43 -25.03
C LEU A 170 -8.32 -11.99 -25.06
N GLU A 171 -9.32 -11.73 -25.89
CA GLU A 171 -9.95 -10.42 -25.96
C GLU A 171 -10.55 -10.05 -24.59
N GLY A 172 -10.16 -8.88 -24.05
CA GLY A 172 -10.62 -8.38 -22.75
C GLY A 172 -9.68 -8.61 -21.57
N ASP A 173 -8.55 -9.32 -21.75
CA ASP A 173 -7.58 -9.59 -20.67
C ASP A 173 -6.61 -8.43 -20.39
N ASP A 174 -6.58 -7.40 -21.24
CA ASP A 174 -5.76 -6.19 -21.03
C ASP A 174 -6.23 -5.38 -19.81
N GLU A 175 -7.45 -5.63 -19.34
CA GLU A 175 -7.93 -5.15 -18.06
C GLU A 175 -7.52 -6.12 -16.96
N PHE A 176 -6.32 -5.92 -16.40
CA PHE A 176 -6.09 -6.27 -14.99
C PHE A 176 -6.89 -5.31 -14.10
N ALA A 177 -8.19 -5.16 -14.36
CA ALA A 177 -9.17 -4.81 -13.36
C ALA A 177 -9.43 -6.11 -12.60
N PRO A 178 -9.30 -6.16 -11.26
CA PRO A 178 -9.77 -7.31 -10.52
C PRO A 178 -11.24 -7.52 -10.89
N ASN A 179 -11.53 -8.60 -11.61
CA ASN A 179 -12.84 -8.90 -12.15
C ASN A 179 -13.86 -9.04 -11.00
N VAL A 180 -14.52 -7.93 -10.65
CA VAL A 180 -15.69 -7.91 -9.77
C VAL A 180 -16.90 -7.94 -10.71
N PRO A 181 -17.61 -9.07 -10.87
CA PRO A 181 -18.86 -9.05 -11.61
C PRO A 181 -19.82 -8.05 -10.94
N PRO A 182 -20.52 -7.19 -11.69
CA PRO A 182 -21.46 -6.26 -11.11
C PRO A 182 -22.56 -7.07 -10.44
N PHE A 183 -22.57 -7.10 -9.10
CA PHE A 183 -23.68 -7.71 -8.39
C PHE A 183 -24.88 -6.78 -8.56
N SER A 184 -25.76 -7.16 -9.49
CA SER A 184 -27.08 -6.57 -9.64
C SER A 184 -27.90 -6.88 -8.38
N GLY A 185 -28.32 -5.83 -7.68
CA GLY A 185 -29.47 -5.88 -6.78
C GLY A 185 -29.17 -5.94 -5.29
N TYR A 186 -28.78 -4.80 -4.70
CA TYR A 186 -29.29 -4.44 -3.38
C TYR A 186 -29.86 -3.02 -3.44
N ASP A 187 -31.18 -2.93 -3.41
CA ASP A 187 -31.92 -1.70 -3.22
C ASP A 187 -31.66 -1.19 -1.80
N ASN A 188 -30.88 -0.10 -1.68
CA ASN A 188 -30.52 0.53 -0.41
C ASN A 188 -31.42 1.74 -0.07
N THR A 189 -32.65 1.77 -0.58
CA THR A 189 -33.61 2.82 -0.20
C THR A 189 -34.09 2.70 1.25
N ASN A 190 -33.77 1.62 1.96
CA ASN A 190 -34.31 1.36 3.30
C ASN A 190 -33.28 1.09 4.41
N SER A 191 -32.01 1.46 4.26
CA SER A 191 -31.05 1.37 5.37
C SER A 191 -31.16 2.58 6.32
N PRO A 192 -31.36 2.36 7.63
CA PRO A 192 -31.43 3.43 8.63
C PRO A 192 -30.10 4.16 8.85
N TYR A 193 -29.02 3.71 8.19
CA TYR A 193 -27.70 4.34 8.22
C TYR A 193 -27.34 5.04 6.89
N SER A 194 -28.27 5.09 5.93
CA SER A 194 -28.12 5.84 4.69
C SER A 194 -28.18 7.35 4.96
N GLY A 195 -27.08 8.05 4.67
CA GLY A 195 -26.99 9.52 4.76
C GLY A 195 -27.86 10.29 3.76
N ALA A 196 -28.55 9.59 2.84
CA ALA A 196 -29.44 10.19 1.86
C ALA A 196 -30.75 10.73 2.46
N ASN A 197 -31.12 10.28 3.66
CA ASN A 197 -32.29 10.75 4.41
C ASN A 197 -31.91 11.59 5.63
N ARG A 198 -30.84 12.39 5.55
CA ARG A 198 -30.60 13.45 6.54
C ARG A 198 -31.57 14.60 6.29
N ALA A 199 -32.59 14.72 7.15
CA ALA A 199 -33.38 15.93 7.23
C ALA A 199 -32.45 17.13 7.51
N SER A 200 -32.64 18.21 6.75
CA SER A 200 -31.83 19.43 6.76
C SER A 200 -31.88 20.24 8.07
N ASN A 201 -32.42 19.70 9.16
CA ASN A 201 -32.55 20.42 10.43
C ASN A 201 -31.52 19.89 11.43
N GLY A 202 -30.73 20.82 11.97
CA GLY A 202 -29.64 20.55 12.91
C GLY A 202 -30.08 19.95 14.24
N THR A 203 -29.12 19.80 15.14
CA THR A 203 -29.25 19.18 16.46
C THR A 203 -30.48 19.68 17.23
N MET A 204 -31.41 18.77 17.51
CA MET A 204 -32.60 19.03 18.33
C MET A 204 -32.19 19.19 19.80
N ALA A 205 -32.70 20.21 20.49
CA ALA A 205 -32.62 20.28 21.95
C ALA A 205 -33.55 19.24 22.58
N ILE A 206 -33.19 18.70 23.75
CA ILE A 206 -33.94 17.62 24.42
C ILE A 206 -35.36 18.03 24.91
N ASP A 207 -35.73 19.30 24.77
CA ASP A 207 -37.04 19.86 25.13
C ASP A 207 -37.88 20.30 23.90
N GLY A 208 -37.47 19.93 22.68
CA GLY A 208 -38.33 20.01 21.49
C GLY A 208 -38.76 21.42 21.05
N VAL A 209 -38.14 22.49 21.54
CA VAL A 209 -38.40 23.86 21.08
C VAL A 209 -37.36 24.29 20.03
N ASP A 210 -37.82 24.47 18.79
CA ASP A 210 -36.99 24.87 17.66
C ASP A 210 -36.70 26.38 17.73
N ASN A 211 -35.56 26.79 18.31
CA ASN A 211 -34.92 28.09 18.03
C ASN A 211 -33.50 28.16 18.61
N LEU A 212 -32.54 27.39 18.08
CA LEU A 212 -31.12 27.69 18.27
C LEU A 212 -30.49 28.09 16.94
N ALA A 213 -30.14 29.37 16.81
CA ALA A 213 -29.32 29.89 15.73
C ALA A 213 -27.93 29.22 15.73
N SER A 214 -27.46 28.79 14.56
CA SER A 214 -26.18 28.10 14.43
C SER A 214 -25.00 29.00 14.84
N GLY A 215 -24.24 28.58 15.84
CA GLY A 215 -23.05 29.30 16.31
C GLY A 215 -21.89 29.17 15.33
N GLY A 216 -21.56 30.24 14.61
CA GLY A 216 -20.31 30.39 13.87
C GLY A 216 -19.21 30.98 14.77
N THR A 217 -18.01 30.40 14.74
CA THR A 217 -16.83 30.94 15.43
C THR A 217 -16.38 32.25 14.75
N LYS A 218 -16.46 33.39 15.46
CA LYS A 218 -15.77 34.62 15.04
C LYS A 218 -14.30 34.56 15.48
N PHE A 219 -13.39 34.82 14.55
CA PHE A 219 -11.98 35.03 14.82
C PHE A 219 -11.78 36.34 15.60
N LEU A 220 -10.94 36.28 16.63
CA LEU A 220 -10.35 37.41 17.34
C LEU A 220 -8.85 37.43 17.03
#